data_AF-K6ZA51-F1
#
_entry.id   AF-K6ZA51-F1
#
_cell.length_a   1.000
_cell.length_b   1.000
_cell.length_c   1.000
_cell.angle_alpha   90.00
_cell.angle_beta   90.00
_cell.angle_gamma   90.00
#
_symmetry.space_group_name_H-M   'P 1'
#
loop_
_entity.id
_entity.type
_entity.pdbx_description
1 polymer ?
#
loop_
_entity_poly.entity_id
_entity_poly.type
_entity_poly.pdbx_seq_one_letter_code
_entity_poly.pdbx_strand_id
1 'polypeptide(L)'
;MTYFVRGRVMNTHIIDHYAAQIPILPGEYLPAYLARLRKLTNGVDPKRLMSFSGSVQLGKLHQLFPRVASCFAYRESAREYSGALLKEHLGARFWRGFTDEQAYREHIKCVKIRVKSKRSVFEGEEILDGLKPMKFCADCRVADIEKYGAPIWHATHQITSMYSCAVHGKPLLSFHLKAGETLLDYPLINDEVLSLGSVIKSDELRNWLNNQSSQLLKISSEDNRNRLRDVKSSMASAMGARETTRSMHVDITYRLEWRKYLSSALTRLCPSAQSYAFFSGKASLGLAQQLKQAAPVRHPLVFLLAMKFAEDATEFKAS
;
A
#
# COMPACT_ATOMS: atom_id res chain seq x y z
N MET A 1 47.09 22.44 -19.83
CA MET A 1 46.19 21.27 -19.71
C MET A 1 45.28 21.53 -18.51
N THR A 2 44.17 22.21 -18.74
CA THR A 2 43.21 22.64 -17.70
C THR A 2 42.19 21.53 -17.50
N TYR A 3 42.28 20.79 -16.39
CA TYR A 3 41.26 19.83 -16.00
C TYR A 3 40.06 20.58 -15.44
N PHE A 4 39.02 20.75 -16.27
CA PHE A 4 37.68 21.11 -15.80
C PHE A 4 37.07 19.90 -15.10
N VAL A 5 37.14 19.88 -13.76
CA VAL A 5 36.24 19.06 -12.95
C VAL A 5 34.85 19.67 -13.13
N ARG A 6 34.02 19.05 -13.98
CA ARG A 6 32.58 19.34 -14.06
C ARG A 6 31.97 19.02 -12.69
N GLY A 7 31.90 20.03 -11.82
CA GLY A 7 31.02 19.99 -10.67
C GLY A 7 29.60 19.73 -11.17
N ARG A 8 29.03 18.56 -10.82
CA ARG A 8 27.58 18.41 -10.85
C ARG A 8 27.04 19.44 -9.88
N VAL A 9 26.51 20.54 -10.40
CA VAL A 9 25.58 21.37 -9.64
C VAL A 9 24.42 20.42 -9.31
N MET A 10 24.37 19.91 -8.07
CA MET A 10 23.17 19.24 -7.60
C MET A 10 22.06 20.27 -7.73
N ASN A 11 21.15 20.04 -8.67
CA ASN A 11 20.00 20.88 -8.86
C ASN A 11 19.07 20.58 -7.67
N THR A 12 19.35 21.17 -6.52
CA THR A 12 18.59 20.94 -5.28
C THR A 12 17.17 21.40 -5.54
N HIS A 13 16.23 20.47 -5.50
CA HIS A 13 14.83 20.80 -5.70
C HIS A 13 14.38 21.66 -4.51
N ILE A 14 13.53 22.66 -4.74
CA ILE A 14 13.04 23.54 -3.65
C ILE A 14 12.40 22.73 -2.50
N ILE A 15 11.80 21.58 -2.82
CA ILE A 15 11.23 20.67 -1.85
C ILE A 15 12.28 20.05 -0.90
N ASP A 16 13.55 19.94 -1.30
CA ASP A 16 14.65 19.48 -0.43
C ASP A 16 14.86 20.45 0.72
N HIS A 17 14.86 21.75 0.41
CA HIS A 17 15.01 22.81 1.41
C HIS A 17 13.88 22.80 2.44
N TYR A 18 12.63 22.62 1.98
CA TYR A 18 11.49 22.54 2.90
C TYR A 18 11.44 21.23 3.68
N ALA A 19 11.74 20.10 3.05
CA ALA A 19 11.79 18.81 3.74
C ALA A 19 12.93 18.71 4.78
N ALA A 20 13.95 19.57 4.68
CA ALA A 20 14.98 19.71 5.70
C ALA A 20 14.47 20.45 6.94
N GLN A 21 13.61 21.45 6.76
CA GLN A 21 13.06 22.29 7.83
C GLN A 21 11.80 21.70 8.47
N ILE A 22 10.98 21.04 7.67
CA ILE A 22 9.73 20.40 8.08
C ILE A 22 9.95 18.90 7.85
N PRO A 23 10.61 18.19 8.77
CA PRO A 23 10.88 16.77 8.57
C PRO A 23 9.58 15.95 8.55
N ILE A 24 9.65 14.81 7.86
CA ILE A 24 8.65 13.77 8.00
C ILE A 24 8.72 13.19 9.42
N LEU A 25 7.56 12.97 10.02
CA LEU A 25 7.49 12.44 11.38
C LEU A 25 7.56 10.90 11.38
N PRO A 26 8.09 10.26 12.44
CA PRO A 26 8.21 8.80 12.50
C PRO A 26 6.88 8.10 12.22
N GLY A 27 6.87 7.19 11.24
CA GLY A 27 5.67 6.46 10.81
C GLY A 27 4.60 7.28 10.06
N GLU A 28 4.81 8.58 9.81
CA GLU A 28 3.90 9.41 9.03
C GLU A 28 3.73 8.85 7.61
N TYR A 29 2.51 8.85 7.09
CA TYR A 29 2.21 8.39 5.75
C TYR A 29 2.75 9.40 4.72
N LEU A 30 3.69 8.96 3.88
CA LEU A 30 4.45 9.84 2.98
C LEU A 30 3.56 10.72 2.08
N PRO A 31 2.44 10.23 1.52
CA PRO A 31 1.51 11.07 0.77
C PRO A 31 0.88 12.19 1.60
N ALA A 32 0.54 11.93 2.86
CA ALA A 32 0.02 12.93 3.78
C ALA A 32 1.11 13.94 4.18
N TYR A 33 2.34 13.47 4.42
CA TYR A 33 3.49 14.35 4.65
C TYR A 33 3.70 15.33 3.49
N LEU A 34 3.67 14.85 2.24
CA LEU A 34 3.82 15.73 1.06
C LEU A 34 2.68 16.75 0.97
N ALA A 35 1.46 16.36 1.33
CA ALA A 35 0.33 17.27 1.39
C ALA A 35 0.48 18.31 2.53
N ARG A 36 0.95 17.89 3.71
CA ARG A 36 1.28 18.77 4.85
C ARG A 36 2.38 19.76 4.47
N LEU A 37 3.45 19.28 3.83
CA LEU A 37 4.54 20.11 3.34
C LEU A 37 4.01 21.17 2.37
N ARG A 38 3.20 20.77 1.38
CA ARG A 38 2.59 21.71 0.45
C ARG A 38 1.70 22.74 1.14
N LYS A 39 0.90 22.34 2.13
CA LYS A 39 0.04 23.25 2.90
C LYS A 39 0.85 24.27 3.70
N LEU A 40 1.97 23.85 4.30
CA LEU A 40 2.83 24.73 5.08
C LEU A 40 3.70 25.66 4.21
N THR A 41 3.98 25.28 2.97
CA THR A 41 4.74 26.11 2.01
C THR A 41 3.81 26.93 1.11
N ASN A 42 2.67 27.41 1.61
CA ASN A 42 1.53 27.98 0.85
C ASN A 42 1.88 29.12 -0.14
N GLY A 43 3.10 29.69 -0.11
CA GLY A 43 3.59 30.68 -1.08
C GLY A 43 4.41 30.12 -2.25
N VAL A 44 4.66 28.81 -2.30
CA VAL A 44 5.46 28.17 -3.35
C VAL A 44 4.54 27.65 -4.44
N ASP A 45 4.83 28.04 -5.69
CA ASP A 45 4.13 27.49 -6.85
C ASP A 45 4.12 25.95 -6.82
N PRO A 46 2.93 25.30 -6.93
CA PRO A 46 2.83 23.84 -6.89
C PRO A 46 3.67 23.13 -7.95
N LYS A 47 3.85 23.72 -9.14
CA LYS A 47 4.70 23.11 -10.18
C LYS A 47 6.16 23.11 -9.75
N ARG A 48 6.61 24.21 -9.14
CA ARG A 48 7.95 24.35 -8.61
C ARG A 48 8.21 23.37 -7.46
N LEU A 49 7.29 23.28 -6.50
CA LEU A 49 7.39 22.34 -5.37
C LEU A 49 7.42 20.88 -5.84
N MET A 50 6.59 20.52 -6.82
CA MET A 50 6.42 19.15 -7.29
C MET A 50 7.28 18.78 -8.52
N SER A 51 8.18 19.68 -8.93
CA SER A 51 9.04 19.53 -10.11
C SER A 51 9.83 18.22 -10.17
N PHE A 52 10.16 17.66 -9.01
CA PHE A 52 10.86 16.36 -8.90
C PHE A 52 10.06 15.20 -9.52
N SER A 53 8.72 15.26 -9.49
CA SER A 53 7.82 14.20 -9.96
C SER A 53 7.45 14.31 -11.44
N GLY A 54 7.77 15.43 -12.09
CA GLY A 54 7.28 15.78 -13.43
C GLY A 54 5.75 15.95 -13.50
N SER A 55 5.08 16.10 -12.35
CA SER A 55 3.65 16.37 -12.22
C SER A 55 3.45 17.57 -11.29
N VAL A 56 2.41 18.35 -11.54
CA VAL A 56 2.00 19.51 -10.72
C VAL A 56 0.92 19.14 -9.71
N GLN A 57 0.33 17.96 -9.88
CA GLN A 57 -0.67 17.38 -9.00
C GLN A 57 -0.04 16.20 -8.25
N LEU A 58 -0.40 16.08 -6.97
CA LEU A 58 -0.06 14.93 -6.14
C LEU A 58 -0.75 13.63 -6.63
N GLY A 59 -1.75 13.74 -7.52
CA GLY A 59 -2.50 12.60 -8.04
C GLY A 59 -3.41 11.97 -6.97
N LYS A 60 -3.89 10.75 -7.24
CA LYS A 60 -4.65 9.96 -6.25
C LYS A 60 -3.68 9.36 -5.23
N LEU A 61 -3.53 10.07 -4.11
CA LEU A 61 -2.52 9.79 -3.09
C LEU A 61 -2.85 8.60 -2.15
N HIS A 62 -4.07 8.08 -2.20
CA HIS A 62 -4.49 6.90 -1.41
C HIS A 62 -4.06 5.56 -2.04
N GLN A 63 -3.38 5.61 -3.19
CA GLN A 63 -2.70 4.45 -3.75
C GLN A 63 -1.63 3.97 -2.77
N LEU A 64 -1.48 2.65 -2.63
CA LEU A 64 -0.46 2.06 -1.74
C LEU A 64 0.96 2.45 -2.18
N PHE A 65 1.17 2.74 -3.48
CA PHE A 65 2.45 3.23 -4.01
C PHE A 65 2.29 4.37 -5.04
N PRO A 66 2.03 5.62 -4.61
CA PRO A 66 1.86 6.73 -5.54
C PRO A 66 3.18 7.07 -6.21
N ARG A 67 3.21 7.17 -7.55
CA ARG A 67 4.40 7.58 -8.34
C ARG A 67 5.12 8.77 -7.75
N VAL A 68 4.37 9.78 -7.28
CA VAL A 68 4.94 10.99 -6.68
C VAL A 68 5.72 10.67 -5.40
N ALA A 69 5.19 9.81 -4.52
CA ALA A 69 5.89 9.38 -3.32
C ALA A 69 7.16 8.58 -3.67
N SER A 70 7.12 7.75 -4.71
CA SER A 70 8.28 7.00 -5.20
C SER A 70 9.36 7.91 -5.80
N CYS A 71 8.97 8.92 -6.61
CA CYS A 71 9.89 9.94 -7.11
C CYS A 71 10.54 10.72 -5.98
N PHE A 72 9.78 11.04 -4.92
CA PHE A 72 10.29 11.75 -3.75
C PHE A 72 11.29 10.89 -2.97
N ALA A 73 10.96 9.62 -2.74
CA ALA A 73 11.79 8.72 -1.93
C ALA A 73 13.10 8.27 -2.61
N TYR A 74 13.18 8.35 -3.95
CA TYR A 74 14.34 7.89 -4.72
C TYR A 74 15.09 9.01 -5.44
N ARG A 75 14.81 10.27 -5.11
CA ARG A 75 15.53 11.42 -5.66
C ARG A 75 17.00 11.40 -5.23
N GLU A 76 17.87 11.93 -6.09
CA GLU A 76 19.30 12.13 -5.81
C GLU A 76 19.47 13.28 -4.80
N SER A 77 19.10 13.05 -3.54
CA SER A 77 19.41 13.93 -2.42
C SER A 77 20.26 13.15 -1.42
N ALA A 78 21.01 13.85 -0.56
CA ALA A 78 21.82 13.23 0.50
C ALA A 78 21.01 12.28 1.43
N ARG A 79 19.68 12.42 1.43
CA ARG A 79 18.73 11.50 2.08
C ARG A 79 18.36 10.33 1.13
N GLU A 80 19.28 9.35 1.12
CA GLU A 80 19.07 7.91 0.98
C GLU A 80 18.70 7.25 -0.37
N TYR A 81 19.70 6.51 -0.88
CA TYR A 81 19.61 5.51 -1.95
C TYR A 81 19.00 4.15 -1.51
N SER A 82 18.49 4.00 -0.28
CA SER A 82 18.20 2.69 0.34
C SER A 82 16.73 2.25 0.29
N GLY A 83 15.81 3.15 -0.08
CA GLY A 83 14.36 2.90 0.00
C GLY A 83 13.81 2.85 1.43
N ALA A 84 14.57 3.29 2.45
CA ALA A 84 14.13 3.32 3.84
C ALA A 84 12.90 4.21 4.05
N LEU A 85 12.84 5.38 3.39
CA LEU A 85 11.66 6.26 3.43
C LEU A 85 10.37 5.53 3.03
N LEU A 86 10.42 4.66 2.02
CA LEU A 86 9.25 3.89 1.60
C LEU A 86 8.90 2.79 2.60
N LYS A 87 9.91 2.15 3.20
CA LYS A 87 9.71 1.11 4.21
C LYS A 87 8.95 1.67 5.41
N GLU A 88 9.34 2.84 5.88
CA GLU A 88 8.76 3.48 7.06
C GLU A 88 7.43 4.18 6.75
N HIS A 89 7.35 4.92 5.64
CA HIS A 89 6.26 5.88 5.41
C HIS A 89 5.25 5.50 4.32
N LEU A 90 5.44 4.37 3.63
CA LEU A 90 4.46 3.81 2.68
C LEU A 90 4.14 2.33 2.95
N GLY A 91 4.63 1.78 4.08
CA GLY A 91 4.47 0.36 4.38
C GLY A 91 5.21 -0.54 3.39
N ALA A 92 6.34 -0.09 2.81
CA ALA A 92 7.07 -0.90 1.82
C ALA A 92 7.55 -2.24 2.29
N ARG A 93 7.79 -2.35 3.59
CA ARG A 93 8.11 -3.64 4.19
C ARG A 93 7.00 -4.66 3.95
N PHE A 94 5.74 -4.27 4.14
CA PHE A 94 4.58 -5.14 3.95
C PHE A 94 4.46 -5.57 2.49
N TRP A 95 4.40 -4.60 1.57
CA TRP A 95 4.11 -4.94 0.18
C TRP A 95 5.27 -5.59 -0.55
N ARG A 96 6.53 -5.27 -0.24
CA ARG A 96 7.70 -5.96 -0.82
C ARG A 96 7.76 -7.46 -0.51
N GLY A 97 7.06 -7.91 0.52
CA GLY A 97 6.87 -9.33 0.80
C GLY A 97 6.09 -10.06 -0.31
N PHE A 98 5.26 -9.35 -1.07
CA PHE A 98 4.40 -9.87 -2.14
C PHE A 98 4.91 -9.55 -3.55
N THR A 99 5.99 -8.78 -3.68
CA THR A 99 6.56 -8.39 -4.98
C THR A 99 7.88 -9.12 -5.21
N ASP A 100 8.08 -9.62 -6.42
CA ASP A 100 9.40 -10.06 -6.85
C ASP A 100 10.43 -8.92 -6.75
N GLU A 101 11.63 -9.21 -6.25
CA GLU A 101 12.65 -8.20 -5.99
C GLU A 101 13.21 -7.60 -7.28
N GLN A 102 13.32 -8.39 -8.36
CA GLN A 102 13.75 -7.88 -9.65
C GLN A 102 12.67 -6.97 -10.27
N ALA A 103 11.41 -7.40 -10.27
CA ALA A 103 10.29 -6.58 -10.74
C ALA A 103 10.18 -5.26 -9.97
N TYR A 104 10.43 -5.29 -8.65
CA TYR A 104 10.50 -4.08 -7.85
C TYR A 104 11.64 -3.15 -8.27
N ARG A 105 12.87 -3.69 -8.43
CA ARG A 105 14.04 -2.91 -8.89
C ARG A 105 13.81 -2.29 -10.25
N GLU A 106 13.21 -3.03 -11.18
CA GLU A 106 12.83 -2.53 -12.50
C GLU A 106 11.81 -1.40 -12.41
N HIS A 107 10.79 -1.53 -11.56
CA HIS A 107 9.85 -0.44 -11.30
C HIS A 107 10.55 0.81 -10.78
N ILE A 108 11.44 0.68 -9.79
CA ILE A 108 12.23 1.81 -9.26
C ILE A 108 13.12 2.44 -10.34
N LYS A 109 13.77 1.62 -11.17
CA LYS A 109 14.59 2.11 -12.28
C LYS A 109 13.75 2.96 -13.23
N CYS A 110 12.57 2.48 -13.62
CA CYS A 110 11.62 3.21 -14.48
C CYS A 110 11.15 4.53 -13.86
N VAL A 111 10.84 4.54 -12.55
CA VAL A 111 10.47 5.76 -11.80
C VAL A 111 11.61 6.78 -11.81
N LYS A 112 12.86 6.34 -11.61
CA LYS A 112 14.05 7.21 -11.59
C LYS A 112 14.31 7.90 -12.93
N ILE A 113 14.21 7.16 -14.04
CA ILE A 113 14.46 7.72 -15.38
C ILE A 113 13.29 8.52 -15.96
N ARG A 114 12.23 8.78 -15.17
CA ARG A 114 11.01 9.52 -15.56
C ARG A 114 10.30 8.97 -16.79
N VAL A 115 10.58 7.73 -17.20
CA VAL A 115 9.87 7.04 -18.27
C VAL A 115 8.44 6.73 -17.79
N LYS A 116 7.47 6.62 -18.71
CA LYS A 116 6.11 6.16 -18.42
C LYS A 116 6.18 4.76 -17.76
N SER A 117 6.26 4.69 -16.44
CA SER A 117 6.05 3.46 -15.69
C SER A 117 4.55 3.24 -15.50
N LYS A 118 4.14 1.99 -15.23
CA LYS A 118 2.84 1.74 -14.58
C LYS A 118 2.80 2.57 -13.28
N ARG A 119 1.67 3.21 -12.98
CA ARG A 119 1.55 4.16 -11.84
C ARG A 119 1.68 3.46 -10.48
N SER A 120 1.43 2.15 -10.43
CA SER A 120 1.55 1.29 -9.25
C SER A 120 2.46 0.08 -9.52
N VAL A 121 3.10 -0.42 -8.45
CA VAL A 121 3.85 -1.68 -8.41
C VAL A 121 2.92 -2.89 -8.54
N PHE A 122 1.69 -2.80 -8.03
CA PHE A 122 0.70 -3.85 -8.17
C PHE A 122 -0.47 -3.38 -9.04
N GLU A 123 -0.73 -4.12 -10.11
CA GLU A 123 -1.88 -3.87 -10.99
C GLU A 123 -3.22 -3.82 -10.22
N GLY A 124 -3.29 -4.53 -9.10
CA GLY A 124 -4.38 -4.58 -8.12
C GLY A 124 -4.72 -3.27 -7.40
N GLU A 125 -3.81 -2.30 -7.33
CA GLU A 125 -4.02 -1.13 -6.45
C GLU A 125 -4.94 -0.10 -7.06
N GLU A 126 -4.78 0.21 -8.34
CA GLU A 126 -5.66 1.13 -9.08
C GLU A 126 -7.11 0.66 -9.03
N ILE A 127 -7.29 -0.66 -8.98
CA ILE A 127 -8.57 -1.36 -8.94
C ILE A 127 -9.27 -1.13 -7.60
N LEU A 128 -8.52 -1.15 -6.50
CA LEU A 128 -9.03 -0.97 -5.16
C LEU A 128 -8.92 0.48 -4.67
N ASP A 129 -8.50 1.39 -5.55
CA ASP A 129 -8.20 2.79 -5.25
C ASP A 129 -9.46 3.54 -4.77
N GLY A 130 -10.55 3.46 -5.54
CA GLY A 130 -11.85 4.07 -5.18
C GLY A 130 -12.54 3.47 -3.95
N LEU A 131 -11.91 2.51 -3.27
CA LEU A 131 -12.51 1.66 -2.24
C LEU A 131 -11.79 1.73 -0.88
N LYS A 132 -10.67 2.45 -0.79
CA LYS A 132 -9.84 2.49 0.41
C LYS A 132 -10.09 3.78 1.18
N PRO A 133 -10.91 3.78 2.25
CA PRO A 133 -10.93 4.91 3.16
C PRO A 133 -9.54 5.11 3.76
N MET A 134 -9.23 6.36 4.06
CA MET A 134 -8.12 6.69 4.93
C MET A 134 -8.43 6.15 6.33
N LYS A 135 -7.44 5.56 6.99
CA LYS A 135 -7.64 4.95 8.32
C LYS A 135 -6.81 5.63 9.38
N PHE A 136 -7.37 5.76 10.58
CA PHE A 136 -6.65 6.35 11.71
C PHE A 136 -7.10 5.77 13.06
N CYS A 137 -6.36 6.09 14.12
CA CYS A 137 -6.68 5.71 15.49
C CYS A 137 -6.83 6.99 16.33
N ALA A 138 -7.91 7.12 17.08
CA ALA A 138 -8.16 8.28 17.93
C ALA A 138 -7.10 8.44 19.04
N ASP A 139 -6.61 7.34 19.60
CA ASP A 139 -5.54 7.40 20.62
C ASP A 139 -4.21 7.83 20.00
N CYS A 140 -3.84 7.31 18.81
CA CYS A 140 -2.67 7.80 18.08
C CYS A 140 -2.77 9.29 17.80
N ARG A 141 -3.96 9.77 17.40
CA ARG A 141 -4.20 11.19 17.16
C ARG A 141 -3.85 12.05 18.38
N VAL A 142 -4.30 11.65 19.57
CA VAL A 142 -4.00 12.35 20.83
C VAL A 142 -2.50 12.30 21.13
N ALA A 143 -1.90 11.11 21.07
CA ALA A 143 -0.48 10.93 21.33
C ALA A 143 0.41 11.72 20.35
N ASP A 144 0.01 11.83 19.07
CA ASP A 144 0.75 12.58 18.06
C ASP A 144 0.65 14.10 18.30
N ILE A 145 -0.49 14.60 18.79
CA ILE A 145 -0.65 16.01 19.20
C ILE A 145 0.29 16.31 20.37
N GLU A 146 0.30 15.46 21.40
CA GLU A 146 1.15 15.65 22.58
C GLU A 146 2.65 15.57 22.22
N LYS A 147 3.02 14.63 21.36
CA LYS A 147 4.43 14.35 21.04
C LYS A 147 5.01 15.23 19.94
N TYR A 148 4.24 15.50 18.89
CA TYR A 148 4.71 16.18 17.68
C TYR A 148 3.99 17.51 17.41
N GLY A 149 2.97 17.85 18.19
CA GLY A 149 2.13 19.02 17.95
C GLY A 149 1.19 18.88 16.74
N ALA A 150 1.07 17.68 16.14
CA ALA A 150 0.28 17.47 14.93
C ALA A 150 -0.29 16.05 14.84
N PRO A 151 -1.60 15.88 14.57
CA PRO A 151 -2.23 14.57 14.44
C PRO A 151 -2.03 13.96 13.04
N ILE A 152 -1.02 13.11 12.88
CA ILE A 152 -0.59 12.60 11.58
C ILE A 152 -1.33 11.34 11.13
N TRP A 153 -1.41 11.15 9.81
CA TRP A 153 -1.80 9.89 9.22
C TRP A 153 -0.65 8.88 9.34
N HIS A 154 -0.85 7.73 9.98
CA HIS A 154 0.18 6.69 10.09
C HIS A 154 0.19 5.77 8.86
N ALA A 155 1.38 5.43 8.35
CA ALA A 155 1.55 4.57 7.18
C ALA A 155 1.05 3.14 7.43
N THR A 156 1.26 2.61 8.64
CA THR A 156 0.80 1.27 9.05
C THR A 156 -0.73 1.15 9.03
N HIS A 157 -1.45 2.22 9.39
CA HIS A 157 -2.90 2.26 9.31
C HIS A 157 -3.40 2.20 7.87
N GLN A 158 -2.60 2.63 6.88
CA GLN A 158 -3.02 2.64 5.46
C GLN A 158 -2.83 1.28 4.75
N ILE A 159 -2.23 0.29 5.41
CA ILE A 159 -2.15 -1.07 4.85
C ILE A 159 -3.57 -1.63 4.70
N THR A 160 -3.92 -2.08 3.50
CA THR A 160 -5.32 -2.38 3.14
C THR A 160 -5.99 -3.42 4.05
N SER A 161 -5.23 -4.41 4.51
CA SER A 161 -5.70 -5.50 5.38
C SER A 161 -5.52 -5.25 6.88
N MET A 162 -5.09 -4.05 7.29
CA MET A 162 -5.05 -3.64 8.70
C MET A 162 -6.37 -2.97 9.10
N TYR A 163 -6.99 -3.42 10.18
CA TYR A 163 -8.28 -2.90 10.67
C TYR A 163 -8.25 -2.50 12.14
N SER A 164 -7.19 -2.84 12.88
CA SER A 164 -6.93 -2.33 14.22
C SER A 164 -5.56 -1.65 14.30
N CYS A 165 -5.41 -0.79 15.29
CA CYS A 165 -4.14 -0.15 15.59
C CYS A 165 -3.19 -1.18 16.20
N ALA A 166 -1.99 -1.34 15.63
CA ALA A 166 -0.98 -2.24 16.18
C ALA A 166 -0.40 -1.75 17.52
N VAL A 167 -0.54 -0.46 17.84
CA VAL A 167 -0.05 0.15 19.08
C VAL A 167 -1.12 0.05 20.19
N HIS A 168 -2.35 0.46 19.90
CA HIS A 168 -3.42 0.56 20.91
C HIS A 168 -4.35 -0.66 20.94
N GLY A 169 -4.27 -1.58 19.97
CA GLY A 169 -5.15 -2.74 19.87
C GLY A 169 -6.62 -2.43 19.51
N LYS A 170 -6.99 -1.16 19.40
CA LYS A 170 -8.37 -0.72 19.11
C LYS A 170 -8.69 -0.75 17.61
N PRO A 171 -9.96 -0.96 17.21
CA PRO A 171 -10.39 -0.80 15.83
C PRO A 171 -10.04 0.58 15.28
N LEU A 172 -9.60 0.64 14.03
CA LEU A 172 -9.34 1.90 13.34
C LEU A 172 -10.66 2.58 12.97
N LEU A 173 -10.61 3.90 12.84
CA LEU A 173 -11.65 4.69 12.21
C LEU A 173 -11.36 4.81 10.71
N SER A 174 -12.40 4.72 9.89
CA SER A 174 -12.38 4.98 8.45
C SER A 174 -12.93 6.37 8.13
N PHE A 175 -12.19 7.11 7.32
CA PHE A 175 -12.55 8.40 6.75
C PHE A 175 -12.58 8.30 5.22
N HIS A 176 -13.71 8.64 4.63
CA HIS A 176 -13.90 8.62 3.19
C HIS A 176 -13.79 10.03 2.61
N LEU A 177 -12.83 10.23 1.71
CA LEU A 177 -12.73 11.44 0.91
C LEU A 177 -13.92 11.50 -0.05
N LYS A 178 -14.58 12.65 -0.16
CA LYS A 178 -15.64 12.89 -1.15
C LYS A 178 -15.05 13.00 -2.55
N ALA A 179 -15.93 12.97 -3.55
CA ALA A 179 -15.52 13.15 -4.94
C ALA A 179 -14.79 14.49 -5.14
N GLY A 180 -13.55 14.43 -5.61
CA GLY A 180 -12.69 15.60 -5.84
C GLY A 180 -11.79 15.98 -4.66
N GLU A 181 -12.07 15.49 -3.45
CA GLU A 181 -11.22 15.72 -2.27
C GLU A 181 -9.95 14.85 -2.33
N THR A 182 -8.88 15.35 -1.73
CA THR A 182 -7.56 14.72 -1.66
C THR A 182 -6.94 14.91 -0.28
N LEU A 183 -5.74 14.34 -0.05
CA LEU A 183 -4.98 14.63 1.17
C LEU A 183 -4.50 16.08 1.28
N LEU A 184 -4.63 16.90 0.23
CA LEU A 184 -4.38 18.34 0.34
C LEU A 184 -5.41 19.04 1.21
N ASP A 185 -6.65 18.56 1.13
CA ASP A 185 -7.77 19.06 1.91
C ASP A 185 -7.63 18.57 3.36
N TYR A 186 -7.17 17.33 3.53
CA TYR A 186 -7.02 16.65 4.82
C TYR A 186 -5.58 16.13 5.07
N PRO A 187 -4.55 17.00 5.15
CA PRO A 187 -3.17 16.56 5.34
C PRO A 187 -2.88 16.07 6.76
N LEU A 188 -3.78 16.37 7.71
CA LEU A 188 -3.74 15.99 9.12
C LEU A 188 -5.14 15.51 9.54
N ILE A 189 -5.20 14.75 10.64
CA ILE A 189 -6.45 14.27 11.24
C ILE A 189 -7.01 15.38 12.16
N ASN A 190 -7.64 16.39 11.57
CA ASN A 190 -8.30 17.48 12.30
C ASN A 190 -9.61 17.01 12.97
N ASP A 191 -10.30 17.91 13.68
CA ASP A 191 -11.56 17.58 14.37
C ASP A 191 -12.68 17.21 13.38
N GLU A 192 -12.68 17.78 12.18
CA GLU A 192 -13.62 17.41 11.12
C GLU A 192 -13.43 15.93 10.71
N VAL A 193 -12.19 15.50 10.42
CA VAL A 193 -11.86 14.11 10.10
C VAL A 193 -12.25 13.18 11.27
N LEU A 194 -12.01 13.60 12.51
CA LEU A 194 -12.40 12.84 13.69
C LEU A 194 -13.93 12.67 13.77
N SER A 195 -14.69 13.75 13.54
CA SER A 195 -16.15 13.74 13.60
C SER A 195 -16.81 12.93 12.47
N LEU A 196 -16.18 12.91 11.28
CA LEU A 196 -16.65 12.16 10.12
C LEU A 196 -16.11 10.72 10.09
N GLY A 197 -15.19 10.39 10.99
CA GLY A 197 -14.62 9.06 11.11
C GLY A 197 -15.64 8.04 11.61
N SER A 198 -15.74 6.90 10.93
CA SER A 198 -16.60 5.78 11.32
C SER A 198 -15.76 4.64 11.87
N VAL A 199 -16.14 4.06 13.01
CA VAL A 199 -15.42 2.91 13.58
C VAL A 199 -15.56 1.72 12.63
N ILE A 200 -14.43 1.14 12.23
CA ILE A 200 -14.43 -0.10 11.45
C ILE A 200 -14.91 -1.23 12.37
N LYS A 201 -16.04 -1.85 11.99
CA LYS A 201 -16.59 -2.98 12.73
C LYS A 201 -15.59 -4.13 12.76
N SER A 202 -15.21 -4.57 13.96
CA SER A 202 -14.45 -5.80 14.13
C SER A 202 -15.33 -6.98 13.76
N ASP A 203 -14.72 -7.94 13.06
CA ASP A 203 -15.33 -9.21 12.75
C ASP A 203 -14.25 -10.27 12.51
N GLU A 204 -14.64 -11.55 12.42
CA GLU A 204 -13.69 -12.66 12.29
C GLU A 204 -12.73 -12.49 11.11
N LEU A 205 -13.23 -12.11 9.93
CA LEU A 205 -12.42 -11.93 8.74
C LEU A 205 -11.44 -10.76 8.90
N ARG A 206 -11.91 -9.61 9.40
CA ARG A 206 -11.04 -8.45 9.64
C ARG A 206 -9.99 -8.73 10.72
N ASN A 207 -10.36 -9.43 11.78
CA ASN A 207 -9.44 -9.82 12.84
C ASN A 207 -8.37 -10.77 12.31
N TRP A 208 -8.76 -11.77 11.50
CA TRP A 208 -7.83 -12.67 10.83
C TRP A 208 -6.88 -11.91 9.89
N LEU A 209 -7.40 -11.03 9.03
CA LEU A 209 -6.60 -10.22 8.11
C LEU A 209 -5.61 -9.31 8.85
N ASN A 210 -6.05 -8.72 9.95
CA ASN A 210 -5.24 -7.85 10.78
C ASN A 210 -4.10 -8.62 11.45
N ASN A 211 -4.38 -9.82 11.97
CA ASN A 211 -3.38 -10.70 12.58
C ASN A 211 -2.33 -11.11 11.55
N GLN A 212 -2.75 -11.60 10.38
CA GLN A 212 -1.82 -12.00 9.32
C GLN A 212 -0.96 -10.82 8.85
N SER A 213 -1.58 -9.65 8.64
CA SER A 213 -0.85 -8.44 8.23
C SER A 213 0.17 -7.99 9.28
N SER A 214 -0.19 -8.08 10.56
CA SER A 214 0.69 -7.77 11.67
C SER A 214 1.89 -8.73 11.75
N GLN A 215 1.69 -10.02 11.49
CA GLN A 215 2.81 -10.98 11.45
C GLN A 215 3.75 -10.73 10.27
N LEU A 216 3.19 -10.44 9.09
CA LEU A 216 4.01 -10.12 7.90
C LEU A 216 4.85 -8.86 8.10
N LEU A 217 4.36 -7.89 8.88
CA LEU A 217 5.13 -6.69 9.23
C LEU A 217 6.32 -6.97 10.17
N LYS A 218 6.28 -8.04 10.96
CA LYS A 218 7.32 -8.38 11.94
C LYS A 218 8.55 -9.05 11.32
N ILE A 219 8.40 -9.73 10.18
CA ILE A 219 9.50 -10.43 9.50
C ILE A 219 10.07 -9.63 8.34
N SER A 220 11.25 -10.03 7.82
CA SER A 220 11.89 -9.32 6.71
C SER A 220 11.10 -9.51 5.41
N SER A 221 11.26 -8.61 4.43
CA SER A 221 10.59 -8.76 3.13
C SER A 221 11.07 -10.00 2.35
N GLU A 222 12.30 -10.46 2.60
CA GLU A 222 12.84 -11.68 1.99
C GLU A 222 12.20 -12.93 2.60
N ASP A 223 12.13 -13.00 3.93
CA ASP A 223 11.47 -14.09 4.64
C ASP A 223 9.99 -14.17 4.28
N ASN A 224 9.33 -13.01 4.16
CA ASN A 224 7.95 -12.96 3.65
C ASN A 224 7.84 -13.64 2.28
N ARG A 225 8.69 -13.30 1.31
CA ARG A 225 8.63 -13.92 -0.04
C ARG A 225 8.84 -15.42 0.02
N ASN A 226 9.76 -15.89 0.85
CA ASN A 226 10.01 -17.32 1.06
C ASN A 226 8.75 -17.99 1.62
N ARG A 227 8.22 -17.46 2.73
CA ARG A 227 6.98 -17.95 3.35
C ARG A 227 5.80 -17.96 2.36
N LEU A 228 5.64 -16.94 1.54
CA LEU A 228 4.55 -16.88 0.57
C LEU A 228 4.66 -17.98 -0.50
N ARG A 229 5.88 -18.39 -0.91
CA ARG A 229 6.08 -19.53 -1.83
C ARG A 229 5.63 -20.85 -1.18
N ASP A 230 5.99 -21.04 0.09
CA ASP A 230 5.62 -22.23 0.86
C ASP A 230 4.10 -22.30 1.09
N VAL A 231 3.50 -21.16 1.42
CA VAL A 231 2.04 -21.01 1.57
C VAL A 231 1.32 -21.32 0.27
N LYS A 232 1.80 -20.82 -0.88
CA LYS A 232 1.23 -21.18 -2.20
C LYS A 232 1.27 -22.67 -2.46
N SER A 233 2.40 -23.32 -2.16
CA SER A 233 2.58 -24.76 -2.35
C SER A 233 1.59 -25.54 -1.49
N SER A 234 1.47 -25.14 -0.23
CA SER A 234 0.58 -25.75 0.76
C SER A 234 -0.89 -25.59 0.36
N MET A 235 -1.32 -24.39 -0.04
CA MET A 235 -2.68 -24.15 -0.55
C MET A 235 -2.95 -24.98 -1.82
N ALA A 236 -1.99 -25.04 -2.75
CA ALA A 236 -2.14 -25.82 -3.97
C ALA A 236 -2.31 -27.32 -3.66
N SER A 237 -1.48 -27.87 -2.76
CA SER A 237 -1.58 -29.27 -2.33
C SER A 237 -2.91 -29.56 -1.64
N ALA A 238 -3.35 -28.69 -0.72
CA ALA A 238 -4.60 -28.87 0.02
C ALA A 238 -5.83 -28.86 -0.89
N MET A 239 -5.78 -28.10 -1.98
CA MET A 239 -6.85 -28.05 -2.99
C MET A 239 -6.69 -29.09 -4.12
N GLY A 240 -5.71 -29.99 -4.03
CA GLY A 240 -5.42 -30.97 -5.09
C GLY A 240 -5.04 -30.32 -6.43
N ALA A 241 -4.57 -29.07 -6.41
CA ALA A 241 -4.24 -28.32 -7.60
C ALA A 241 -2.94 -28.81 -8.25
N ARG A 242 -2.90 -28.83 -9.59
CA ARG A 242 -1.73 -29.31 -10.35
C ARG A 242 -1.18 -28.21 -11.25
N GLU A 243 0.05 -27.81 -10.97
CA GLU A 243 0.77 -26.86 -11.82
C GLU A 243 1.35 -27.57 -13.04
N THR A 244 1.16 -26.96 -14.21
CA THR A 244 1.83 -27.32 -15.46
C THR A 244 2.71 -26.16 -15.90
N THR A 245 3.54 -26.37 -16.92
CA THR A 245 4.38 -25.31 -17.49
C THR A 245 3.60 -24.07 -17.90
N ARG A 246 2.33 -24.22 -18.31
CA ARG A 246 1.51 -23.11 -18.83
C ARG A 246 0.42 -22.67 -17.86
N SER A 247 -0.23 -23.58 -17.14
CA SER A 247 -1.42 -23.29 -16.34
C SER A 247 -1.39 -23.95 -14.96
N MET A 248 -2.25 -23.45 -14.06
CA MET A 248 -2.56 -24.10 -12.79
C MET A 248 -3.96 -24.70 -12.91
N HIS A 249 -4.06 -26.03 -12.82
CA HIS A 249 -5.32 -26.75 -12.83
C HIS A 249 -5.87 -26.82 -11.42
N VAL A 250 -7.07 -26.28 -11.23
CA VAL A 250 -7.81 -26.28 -9.96
C VAL A 250 -9.19 -26.82 -10.26
N ASP A 251 -9.72 -27.64 -9.35
CA ASP A 251 -11.08 -28.16 -9.43
C ASP A 251 -12.08 -27.02 -9.72
N ILE A 252 -13.05 -27.30 -10.59
CA ILE A 252 -14.04 -26.28 -10.97
C ILE A 252 -14.87 -25.83 -9.77
N THR A 253 -15.13 -26.71 -8.81
CA THR A 253 -15.87 -26.46 -7.57
C THR A 253 -15.15 -25.38 -6.76
N TYR A 254 -13.87 -25.56 -6.45
CA TYR A 254 -13.08 -24.55 -5.74
C TYR A 254 -13.01 -23.21 -6.49
N ARG A 255 -12.96 -23.23 -7.83
CA ARG A 255 -12.97 -21.98 -8.62
C ARG A 255 -14.29 -21.23 -8.49
N LEU A 256 -15.43 -21.93 -8.45
CA LEU A 256 -16.75 -21.33 -8.28
C LEU A 256 -16.96 -20.85 -6.85
N GLU A 257 -16.56 -21.63 -5.86
CA GLU A 257 -16.61 -21.27 -4.44
C GLU A 257 -15.72 -20.08 -4.13
N TRP A 258 -14.50 -20.04 -4.66
CA TRP A 258 -13.61 -18.88 -4.54
C TRP A 258 -14.27 -17.60 -5.05
N ARG A 259 -14.95 -17.65 -6.20
CA ARG A 259 -15.63 -16.46 -6.74
C ARG A 259 -16.74 -15.97 -5.81
N LYS A 260 -17.52 -16.89 -5.24
CA LYS A 260 -18.58 -16.56 -4.25
C LYS A 260 -17.96 -16.01 -2.97
N TYR A 261 -16.95 -16.68 -2.43
CA TYR A 261 -16.22 -16.27 -1.23
C TYR A 261 -15.60 -14.88 -1.39
N LEU A 262 -14.83 -14.66 -2.46
CA LEU A 262 -14.15 -13.38 -2.67
C LEU A 262 -15.17 -12.25 -2.91
N SER A 263 -16.25 -12.51 -3.64
CA SER A 263 -17.35 -11.54 -3.79
C SER A 263 -17.93 -11.14 -2.44
N SER A 264 -18.30 -12.13 -1.60
CA SER A 264 -18.81 -11.89 -0.23
C SER A 264 -17.81 -11.17 0.66
N ALA A 265 -16.54 -11.56 0.62
CA ALA A 265 -15.48 -10.93 1.40
C ALA A 265 -15.30 -9.46 0.98
N LEU A 266 -15.20 -9.18 -0.32
CA LEU A 266 -15.07 -7.80 -0.81
C LEU A 266 -16.32 -6.97 -0.49
N THR A 267 -17.52 -7.54 -0.59
CA THR A 267 -18.78 -6.91 -0.13
C THR A 267 -18.65 -6.39 1.28
N ARG A 268 -18.20 -7.28 2.17
CA ARG A 268 -18.12 -7.05 3.60
C ARG A 268 -17.04 -6.03 3.93
N LEU A 269 -15.87 -6.15 3.30
CA LEU A 269 -14.72 -5.29 3.56
C LEU A 269 -14.87 -3.90 2.94
N CYS A 270 -15.44 -3.82 1.73
CA CYS A 270 -15.57 -2.61 0.91
C CYS A 270 -16.85 -2.68 0.05
N PRO A 271 -18.03 -2.29 0.57
CA PRO A 271 -19.29 -2.41 -0.16
C PRO A 271 -19.39 -1.37 -1.29
N SER A 272 -18.88 -1.68 -2.47
CA SER A 272 -19.08 -0.85 -3.66
C SER A 272 -19.39 -1.68 -4.90
N ALA A 273 -20.41 -1.27 -5.66
CA ALA A 273 -20.88 -1.96 -6.87
C ALA A 273 -19.80 -2.11 -7.95
N GLN A 274 -18.88 -1.13 -8.06
CA GLN A 274 -17.78 -1.16 -9.01
C GLN A 274 -16.77 -2.29 -8.72
N SER A 275 -16.58 -2.63 -7.45
CA SER A 275 -15.67 -3.71 -7.01
C SER A 275 -16.09 -5.07 -7.57
N TYR A 276 -17.39 -5.34 -7.59
CA TYR A 276 -17.94 -6.63 -8.02
C TYR A 276 -17.84 -6.83 -9.52
N ALA A 277 -18.34 -5.85 -10.29
CA ALA A 277 -18.33 -5.91 -11.76
C ALA A 277 -16.90 -6.04 -12.31
N PHE A 278 -15.96 -5.43 -11.61
CA PHE A 278 -14.55 -5.55 -11.94
C PHE A 278 -13.98 -6.94 -11.61
N PHE A 279 -14.26 -7.45 -10.40
CA PHE A 279 -13.70 -8.73 -9.95
C PHE A 279 -14.15 -9.89 -10.84
N SER A 280 -15.42 -9.93 -11.21
CA SER A 280 -15.99 -10.97 -12.06
C SER A 280 -15.33 -11.04 -13.45
N GLY A 281 -14.73 -9.94 -13.93
CA GLY A 281 -14.06 -9.86 -15.23
C GLY A 281 -12.55 -10.17 -15.23
N LYS A 282 -11.86 -10.22 -14.08
CA LYS A 282 -10.39 -10.32 -14.03
C LYS A 282 -9.87 -11.70 -13.66
N ALA A 283 -9.47 -12.47 -14.67
CA ALA A 283 -8.81 -13.78 -14.51
C ALA A 283 -7.54 -13.72 -13.63
N SER A 284 -6.83 -12.59 -13.61
CA SER A 284 -5.62 -12.39 -12.81
C SER A 284 -5.86 -12.36 -11.29
N LEU A 285 -7.12 -12.24 -10.85
CA LEU A 285 -7.54 -12.35 -9.45
C LEU A 285 -8.17 -13.72 -9.14
N GLY A 286 -8.17 -14.65 -10.11
CA GLY A 286 -8.68 -16.00 -9.95
C GLY A 286 -7.79 -16.85 -9.03
N LEU A 287 -8.39 -17.87 -8.42
CA LEU A 287 -7.74 -18.80 -7.50
C LEU A 287 -6.47 -19.43 -8.10
N ALA A 288 -6.56 -19.93 -9.33
CA ALA A 288 -5.44 -20.52 -10.05
C ALA A 288 -4.20 -19.60 -10.12
N GLN A 289 -4.41 -18.28 -10.26
CA GLN A 289 -3.32 -17.31 -10.29
C GLN A 289 -2.72 -17.08 -8.89
N GLN A 290 -3.51 -17.21 -7.82
CA GLN A 290 -3.01 -17.09 -6.45
C GLN A 290 -2.19 -18.30 -6.04
N LEU A 291 -2.53 -19.49 -6.55
CA LEU A 291 -1.84 -20.75 -6.24
C LEU A 291 -0.55 -20.96 -7.06
N LYS A 292 -0.51 -20.46 -8.30
CA LYS A 292 0.61 -20.69 -9.22
C LYS A 292 1.93 -20.13 -8.66
N GLN A 293 2.99 -20.94 -8.65
CA GLN A 293 4.27 -20.56 -8.03
C GLN A 293 4.91 -19.38 -8.76
N ALA A 294 5.08 -19.49 -10.08
CA ALA A 294 5.67 -18.44 -10.91
C ALA A 294 4.77 -17.21 -11.13
N ALA A 295 3.51 -17.24 -10.65
CA ALA A 295 2.59 -16.13 -10.81
C ALA A 295 2.88 -15.00 -9.80
N PRO A 296 2.97 -13.74 -10.23
CA PRO A 296 3.08 -12.63 -9.30
C PRO A 296 1.79 -12.46 -8.51
N VAL A 297 1.91 -12.14 -7.21
CA VAL A 297 0.78 -11.71 -6.40
C VAL A 297 0.31 -10.36 -6.91
N ARG A 298 -0.95 -10.31 -7.36
CA ARG A 298 -1.50 -9.10 -7.99
C ARG A 298 -2.03 -8.07 -6.99
N HIS A 299 -2.39 -8.50 -5.78
CA HIS A 299 -2.69 -7.61 -4.66
C HIS A 299 -2.58 -8.37 -3.33
N PRO A 300 -1.91 -7.83 -2.30
CA PRO A 300 -1.77 -8.50 -1.00
C PRO A 300 -3.10 -8.94 -0.38
N LEU A 301 -4.12 -8.06 -0.36
CA LEU A 301 -5.45 -8.41 0.16
C LEU A 301 -6.06 -9.64 -0.54
N VAL A 302 -5.97 -9.73 -1.87
CA VAL A 302 -6.57 -10.84 -2.62
C VAL A 302 -5.86 -12.16 -2.29
N PHE A 303 -4.54 -12.12 -2.14
CA PHE A 303 -3.77 -13.27 -1.70
C PHE A 303 -4.12 -13.70 -0.28
N LEU A 304 -4.22 -12.77 0.67
CA LEU A 304 -4.64 -13.05 2.04
C LEU A 304 -6.06 -13.64 2.08
N LEU A 305 -6.97 -13.17 1.24
CA LEU A 305 -8.30 -13.76 1.11
C LEU A 305 -8.27 -15.17 0.53
N ALA A 306 -7.35 -15.45 -0.41
CA ALA A 306 -7.16 -16.81 -0.94
C ALA A 306 -6.60 -17.75 0.12
N MET A 307 -5.69 -17.27 0.98
CA MET A 307 -5.21 -18.01 2.14
C MET A 307 -6.35 -18.33 3.10
N LYS A 308 -7.17 -17.35 3.49
CA LYS A 308 -8.31 -17.60 4.38
C LYS A 308 -9.33 -18.55 3.75
N PHE A 309 -9.62 -18.40 2.46
CA PHE A 309 -10.47 -19.34 1.73
C PHE A 309 -9.91 -20.77 1.77
N ALA A 310 -8.60 -20.95 1.60
CA ALA A 310 -7.97 -22.25 1.71
C ALA A 310 -8.14 -22.85 3.12
N GLU A 311 -8.02 -22.04 4.18
CA GLU A 311 -8.26 -22.51 5.56
C GLU A 311 -9.71 -22.94 5.79
N ASP A 312 -10.65 -22.20 5.21
CA ASP A 312 -12.08 -22.47 5.41
C ASP A 312 -12.57 -23.66 4.57
N ALA A 313 -11.96 -23.90 3.41
CA ALA A 313 -12.39 -24.91 2.45
C ALA A 313 -11.60 -26.22 2.49
N THR A 314 -10.50 -26.28 3.24
CA THR A 314 -9.58 -27.44 3.28
C THR A 314 -8.97 -27.63 4.68
N GLU A 315 -8.08 -28.62 4.85
CA GLU A 315 -7.31 -28.81 6.10
C GLU A 315 -6.11 -27.84 6.25
N PHE A 316 -5.90 -26.93 5.29
CA PHE A 316 -4.84 -25.93 5.33
C PHE A 316 -4.94 -25.03 6.57
N LYS A 317 -3.81 -24.71 7.18
CA LYS A 317 -3.70 -23.71 8.26
C LYS A 317 -2.60 -22.72 7.91
N ALA A 318 -2.90 -21.42 7.89
CA ALA A 318 -1.87 -20.39 7.75
C ALA A 318 -1.17 -20.20 9.09
N SER A 319 -0.18 -21.06 9.36
CA SER A 319 0.82 -20.83 10.40
C SER A 319 1.68 -19.60 10.07
#